data_AF-A0ABC9QW45-F1
#
_entry.id   AF-A0ABC9QW45-F1
#
_cell.length_a   1.000
_cell.length_b   1.000
_cell.length_c   1.000
_cell.angle_alpha   90.00
_cell.angle_beta   90.00
_cell.angle_gamma   90.00
#
_symmetry.space_group_name_H-M   'P 1'
#
loop_
_entity.id
_entity.type
_entity.pdbx_description
1 polymer ?
#
loop_
_entity_poly.entity_id
_entity_poly.type
_entity_poly.pdbx_seq_one_letter_code
_entity_poly.pdbx_strand_id
1 'polypeptide(L)'
;MFGVAMINKLHKDRNWQSLVLLILGFGLSFIFLAYAMETLPMGTAYAIWTGIGASGGAILGMVFYGESKDWKRLIFIGMVLGAAIGLKLVS
;
A
#
# COMPACT_ATOMS: atom_id res chain seq x y z
N MET A 1 0.42 2.37 2.47
CA MET A 1 -0.38 2.30 3.72
C MET A 1 -0.27 3.58 4.54
N PHE A 2 0.91 3.94 5.06
CA PHE A 2 1.12 5.21 5.77
C PHE A 2 0.72 6.45 4.96
N GLY A 3 0.97 6.47 3.63
CA GLY A 3 0.59 7.58 2.76
C GLY A 3 -0.91 7.92 2.78
N VAL A 4 -1.81 6.94 2.79
CA VAL A 4 -3.26 7.18 2.79
C VAL A 4 -3.72 7.79 4.12
N ALA A 5 -3.20 7.25 5.23
CA ALA A 5 -3.48 7.81 6.54
C ALA A 5 -2.94 9.24 6.70
N MET A 6 -1.78 9.50 6.10
CA MET A 6 -1.12 10.80 6.13
C MET A 6 -1.84 11.83 5.28
N ILE A 7 -2.40 11.46 4.12
CA ILE A 7 -3.17 12.35 3.24
C ILE A 7 -4.43 12.86 3.95
N ASN A 8 -5.10 12.00 4.74
CA ASN A 8 -6.24 12.43 5.54
C ASN A 8 -5.83 13.36 6.69
N LYS A 9 -4.66 13.12 7.31
CA LYS A 9 -4.08 14.03 8.31
C LYS A 9 -3.61 15.36 7.69
N LEU A 10 -3.14 15.34 6.44
CA LEU A 10 -2.77 16.52 5.66
C LEU A 10 -4.00 17.39 5.36
N HIS A 11 -5.11 16.77 4.96
CA HIS A 11 -6.37 17.47 4.68
C HIS A 11 -7.00 18.12 5.92
N LYS A 12 -6.80 17.54 7.11
CA LYS A 12 -7.40 18.04 8.35
C LYS A 12 -6.59 19.13 9.04
N ASP A 13 -5.26 18.99 9.10
CA ASP A 13 -4.41 19.92 9.87
C ASP A 13 -3.56 20.86 9.00
N ARG A 14 -3.45 20.62 7.68
CA ARG A 14 -2.64 21.41 6.72
C ARG A 14 -1.25 21.79 7.25
N ASN A 15 -0.64 20.90 8.03
CA ASN A 15 0.59 21.15 8.76
C ASN A 15 1.81 20.63 7.98
N TRP A 16 2.90 21.40 7.94
CA TRP A 16 4.16 21.08 7.24
C TRP A 16 4.78 19.76 7.72
N GLN A 17 4.57 19.40 9.00
CA GLN A 17 5.00 18.12 9.57
C GLN A 17 4.38 16.91 8.85
N SER A 18 3.12 17.01 8.42
CA SER A 18 2.43 15.94 7.70
C SER A 18 2.97 15.80 6.27
N LEU A 19 3.42 16.89 5.64
CA LEU A 19 4.10 16.85 4.33
C LEU A 19 5.46 16.14 4.43
N VAL A 20 6.26 16.49 5.45
CA VAL A 20 7.58 15.88 5.68
C VAL A 20 7.44 14.37 5.92
N LEU A 21 6.49 13.96 6.77
CA LEU A 21 6.26 12.54 7.04
C LEU A 21 5.71 11.79 5.81
N LEU A 22 4.92 12.45 4.94
CA LEU A 22 4.48 11.86 3.68
C LEU A 22 5.65 11.60 2.74
N ILE A 23 6.52 12.61 2.54
CA ILE A 23 7.70 12.51 1.68
C ILE A 23 8.66 11.44 2.20
N LEU A 24 8.93 11.42 3.51
CA LEU A 24 9.77 10.39 4.13
C LEU A 24 9.17 8.99 4.00
N GLY A 25 7.86 8.84 4.25
CA GLY A 25 7.18 7.56 4.16
C GLY A 25 7.15 6.98 2.75
N PHE A 26 6.87 7.83 1.75
CA PHE A 26 6.94 7.42 0.34
C PHE A 26 8.38 7.17 -0.11
N GLY A 27 9.32 8.03 0.28
CA GLY A 27 10.75 7.88 -0.04
C GLY A 27 11.31 6.56 0.48
N LEU A 28 11.09 6.24 1.75
CA LEU A 28 11.48 4.95 2.33
C LEU A 28 10.81 3.77 1.63
N SER A 29 9.52 3.87 1.30
CA SER A 29 8.81 2.82 0.56
C SER A 29 9.43 2.56 -0.82
N PHE A 30 9.81 3.61 -1.55
CA PHE A 30 10.46 3.47 -2.86
C PHE A 30 11.88 2.93 -2.75
N ILE A 31 12.63 3.29 -1.70
CA ILE A 31 13.97 2.73 -1.46
C ILE A 31 13.88 1.22 -1.22
N PHE A 32 12.93 0.76 -0.41
CA PHE A 32 12.70 -0.67 -0.19
C PHE A 32 12.26 -1.39 -1.47
N LEU A 33 11.45 -0.74 -2.31
CA LEU A 33 11.08 -1.29 -3.61
C LEU A 33 12.29 -1.42 -4.55
N ALA A 34 13.12 -0.38 -4.63
CA ALA A 34 14.33 -0.40 -5.44
C ALA A 34 15.28 -1.52 -5.00
N TYR A 35 15.47 -1.70 -3.69
CA TYR A 35 16.26 -2.79 -3.15
C TYR A 35 15.67 -4.17 -3.48
N ALA A 36 14.35 -4.33 -3.38
CA ALA A 36 13.69 -5.58 -3.75
C ALA A 36 13.87 -5.91 -5.24
N MET A 37 13.92 -4.91 -6.11
CA MET A 37 14.14 -5.07 -7.55
C MET A 37 15.56 -5.50 -7.93
N GLU A 38 16.54 -5.39 -7.04
CA GLU A 38 17.88 -5.95 -7.29
C GLU A 38 17.86 -7.48 -7.32
N THR A 39 16.89 -8.10 -6.65
CA THR A 39 16.79 -9.57 -6.50
C THR A 39 15.54 -10.16 -7.15
N LEU A 40 14.48 -9.37 -7.33
CA LEU A 40 13.21 -9.80 -7.90
C LEU A 40 13.00 -9.20 -9.29
N PRO A 41 12.40 -9.95 -10.23
CA PRO A 41 11.93 -9.37 -11.49
C PRO A 41 11.03 -8.16 -11.23
N MET A 42 11.21 -7.10 -12.02
CA MET A 42 10.50 -5.83 -11.88
C MET A 42 8.97 -6.02 -11.81
N GLY A 43 8.41 -6.87 -12.67
CA GLY A 43 6.97 -7.15 -12.69
C GLY A 43 6.46 -7.78 -11.39
N THR A 44 7.20 -8.74 -10.83
CA THR A 44 6.89 -9.40 -9.57
C THR A 44 7.00 -8.42 -8.40
N ALA A 45 8.08 -7.63 -8.35
CA ALA A 45 8.28 -6.63 -7.31
C ALA A 45 7.16 -5.59 -7.29
N TYR A 46 6.78 -5.04 -8.46
CA TYR A 46 5.69 -4.07 -8.56
C TYR A 46 4.33 -4.65 -8.21
N ALA A 47 4.04 -5.89 -8.63
CA ALA A 47 2.76 -6.54 -8.34
C ALA A 47 2.58 -6.76 -6.82
N ILE A 48 3.61 -7.26 -6.14
CA ILE A 48 3.60 -7.43 -4.68
C ILE A 48 3.49 -6.09 -3.98
N TRP A 49 4.32 -5.12 -4.36
CA TRP A 49 4.34 -3.80 -3.74
C TRP A 49 2.99 -3.09 -3.85
N THR A 50 2.39 -3.08 -5.05
CA THR A 50 1.09 -2.48 -5.30
C THR A 50 -0.03 -3.25 -4.58
N GLY A 51 0.02 -4.58 -4.60
CA GLY A 51 -0.97 -5.43 -3.94
C GLY A 51 -1.02 -5.22 -2.43
N ILE A 52 0.14 -5.18 -1.77
CA ILE A 52 0.25 -4.89 -0.32
C ILE A 52 -0.20 -3.45 -0.04
N GLY A 53 0.21 -2.50 -0.87
CA GLY A 53 -0.17 -1.09 -0.72
C GLY A 53 -1.69 -0.87 -0.79
N ALA A 54 -2.34 -1.48 -1.77
CA ALA A 54 -3.78 -1.36 -2.02
C ALA A 54 -4.61 -2.10 -0.95
N SER A 55 -4.28 -3.36 -0.67
CA SER A 55 -4.96 -4.16 0.35
C SER A 55 -4.85 -3.54 1.74
N GLY A 56 -3.64 -3.17 2.12
CA GLY A 56 -3.38 -2.53 3.40
C GLY A 56 -4.02 -1.13 3.51
N GLY A 57 -4.04 -0.37 2.41
CA GLY A 57 -4.76 0.90 2.34
C GLY A 57 -6.26 0.72 2.60
N ALA A 58 -6.88 -0.28 1.96
CA ALA A 58 -8.30 -0.59 2.14
C ALA A 58 -8.61 -1.06 3.57
N ILE A 59 -7.76 -1.92 4.16
CA ILE A 59 -7.93 -2.37 5.56
C ILE A 59 -7.81 -1.19 6.53
N LEU A 60 -6.82 -0.31 6.35
CA LEU A 60 -6.70 0.91 7.15
C LEU A 60 -7.91 1.83 6.97
N GLY A 61 -8.44 1.95 5.76
CA GLY A 61 -9.71 2.65 5.46
C GLY A 61 -10.87 2.12 6.30
N MET A 62 -11.03 0.80 6.34
CA MET A 62 -12.09 0.13 7.09
C MET A 62 -11.94 0.25 8.62
N VAL A 63 -10.71 0.28 9.14
CA VAL A 63 -10.44 0.32 10.59
C VAL A 63 -10.45 1.75 11.13
N PHE A 64 -9.77 2.69 10.46
CA PHE A 64 -9.56 4.05 10.97
C PHE A 64 -10.54 5.08 10.41
N TYR A 65 -11.06 4.86 9.20
CA TYR A 65 -11.91 5.83 8.50
C TYR A 65 -13.38 5.38 8.40
N GLY A 66 -13.73 4.23 8.99
CA GLY A 66 -15.09 3.73 9.02
C GLY A 66 -15.65 3.34 7.65
N GLU A 67 -14.79 3.08 6.66
CA GLU A 67 -15.25 2.64 5.34
C GLU A 67 -16.00 1.30 5.41
N SER A 68 -16.98 1.12 4.51
CA SER A 68 -17.80 -0.09 4.45
C SER A 68 -16.95 -1.35 4.27
N LYS A 69 -17.14 -2.30 5.19
CA LYS A 69 -16.53 -3.64 5.22
C LYS A 69 -17.34 -4.64 4.39
N ASP A 70 -17.73 -4.24 3.18
CA ASP A 70 -18.49 -5.12 2.29
C ASP A 70 -17.70 -6.41 2.04
N TRP A 71 -18.35 -7.55 2.25
CA TRP A 71 -17.78 -8.88 2.04
C TRP A 71 -17.20 -9.05 0.63
N LYS A 72 -17.84 -8.48 -0.41
CA LYS A 72 -17.33 -8.51 -1.79
C LYS A 72 -15.99 -7.81 -1.89
N ARG A 73 -15.84 -6.67 -1.20
CA ARG A 73 -14.62 -5.86 -1.20
C ARG A 73 -13.46 -6.64 -0.58
N LEU A 74 -13.71 -7.39 0.50
CA LEU A 74 -12.71 -8.26 1.13
C LEU A 74 -12.29 -9.41 0.20
N ILE A 75 -13.23 -10.03 -0.54
CA ILE A 75 -12.91 -11.07 -1.52
C ILE A 75 -11.95 -10.54 -2.59
N PHE A 76 -12.26 -9.38 -3.19
CA PHE A 76 -11.41 -8.82 -4.24
C PHE A 76 -10.04 -8.38 -3.71
N ILE A 77 -9.96 -7.87 -2.48
CA ILE A 77 -8.67 -7.59 -1.83
C ILE A 77 -7.86 -8.88 -1.66
N GLY A 78 -8.50 -9.97 -1.23
CA GLY A 78 -7.88 -11.29 -1.14
C GLY A 78 -7.40 -11.81 -2.49
N MET A 79 -8.17 -11.60 -3.57
CA MET A 79 -7.79 -11.98 -4.93
C MET A 79 -6.56 -11.20 -5.44
N VAL A 80 -6.49 -9.89 -5.16
CA VAL A 80 -5.32 -9.06 -5.51
C VAL A 80 -4.06 -9.58 -4.81
N LEU A 81 -4.16 -9.89 -3.51
CA LEU A 81 -3.04 -10.46 -2.75
C LEU A 81 -2.67 -11.85 -3.25
N GLY A 82 -3.66 -12.72 -3.51
CA GLY A 82 -3.44 -14.06 -4.04
C GLY A 82 -2.74 -14.05 -5.40
N ALA A 83 -3.15 -13.15 -6.30
CA ALA A 83 -2.50 -12.97 -7.60
C ALA A 83 -1.06 -12.48 -7.48
N ALA A 84 -0.80 -11.53 -6.58
CA ALA A 84 0.55 -11.04 -6.33
C ALA A 84 1.49 -12.13 -5.77
N ILE A 85 0.99 -12.96 -4.83
CA ILE A 85 1.74 -14.10 -4.30
C ILE A 85 1.94 -15.16 -5.40
N GLY A 86 0.90 -15.46 -6.18
CA GLY A 86 0.98 -16.40 -7.30
C GLY A 86 2.05 -16.00 -8.32
N LEU A 87 2.16 -14.72 -8.65
CA LEU A 87 3.20 -14.22 -9.55
C LEU A 87 4.61 -14.45 -8.98
N LYS A 88 4.78 -14.34 -7.66
CA LYS A 88 6.06 -14.63 -6.99
C LYS A 88 6.42 -16.12 -6.93
N LEU A 89 5.41 -16.99 -6.93
CA LEU A 89 5.63 -18.44 -6.94
C LEU A 89 6.04 -18.95 -8.33
N VAL A 90 5.65 -18.23 -9.38
CA VAL A 90 5.91 -18.62 -10.78
C VAL A 90 7.15 -17.92 -11.37
N SER A 91 7.59 -16.79 -10.79
CA SER A 91 8.75 -15.98 -11.24
C SER A 91 9.88 -15.93 -10.21
#